data_AF-A0A961WTX8-F1
#
_entry.id   AF-A0A961WTX8-F1
#
_cell.length_a   1.000
_cell.length_b   1.000
_cell.length_c   1.000
_cell.angle_alpha   90.00
_cell.angle_beta   90.00
_cell.angle_gamma   90.00
#
_symmetry.space_group_name_H-M   'P 1'
#
loop_
_entity.id
_entity.type
_entity.pdbx_description
1 polymer ?
#
loop_
_entity_poly.entity_id
_entity_poly.type
_entity_poly.pdbx_seq_one_letter_code
_entity_poly.pdbx_strand_id
1 'polypeptide(L)'
;MAEAVVSGGKEVLTTHDGQPLKVSLARALRREKIRALLLIAPLLIFILISFILPIADMLFRSVENKIVSDTLPKTVVALNAWDPASNEAPGEDVFAALHDDLAIAVKERSHTKLGSRLNYDQPGISSLFRKTGRRVARMEEGNYKQQFLDVDPDWGKVENWTTIKRLSPTITDSYFLASVDAERGAEGIQRKADNERIYILLFARTIFLSMVITFSCILLGYPIAYLLANLPVRTSNLLMILVLLPFWTSLLVRTSAWKVLLQQQGVINDVLVWIGLIDEAGRLVMINNMTGTIIAMTHILLPFMILPLFSVMKTISPSYVRAAKSMGATPFTAFWRVYFP
;
A
#
# COMPACT_ATOMS: atom_id res chain seq x y z
N MET A 1 -47.47 15.12 -61.40
CA MET A 1 -46.11 15.40 -61.88
C MET A 1 -45.52 16.52 -61.03
N ALA A 2 -44.73 16.18 -60.03
CA ALA A 2 -43.85 17.11 -59.34
C ALA A 2 -42.48 16.42 -59.33
N GLU A 3 -41.60 16.88 -60.21
CA GLU A 3 -40.26 16.36 -60.38
C GLU A 3 -39.44 16.60 -59.12
N ALA A 4 -38.96 15.49 -58.55
CA ALA A 4 -37.92 15.49 -57.55
C ALA A 4 -36.59 15.86 -58.22
N VAL A 5 -36.12 17.09 -58.01
CA VAL A 5 -34.71 17.42 -58.21
C VAL A 5 -33.99 17.14 -56.91
N VAL A 6 -33.42 15.94 -56.82
CA VAL A 6 -32.44 15.57 -55.81
C VAL A 6 -31.15 16.32 -56.12
N SER A 7 -30.84 17.35 -55.35
CA SER A 7 -29.53 17.98 -55.29
C SER A 7 -28.82 17.48 -54.02
N GLY A 8 -27.76 16.69 -54.23
CA GLY A 8 -26.98 16.03 -53.19
C GLY A 8 -26.07 16.98 -52.42
N GLY A 9 -26.63 17.72 -51.45
CA GLY A 9 -25.88 18.39 -50.38
C GLY A 9 -26.46 18.00 -49.04
N LYS A 10 -25.65 17.51 -48.09
CA LYS A 10 -26.08 17.29 -46.70
C LYS A 10 -26.68 18.59 -46.16
N GLU A 11 -28.00 18.69 -46.04
CA GLU A 11 -28.67 19.82 -45.39
C GLU A 11 -28.15 19.94 -43.96
N VAL A 12 -27.36 20.98 -43.73
CA VAL A 12 -26.85 21.31 -42.40
C VAL A 12 -28.02 21.91 -41.63
N LEU A 13 -28.62 21.14 -40.74
CA LEU A 13 -29.63 21.63 -39.81
C LEU A 13 -29.07 22.87 -39.08
N THR A 14 -29.73 24.02 -39.20
CA THR A 14 -29.32 25.29 -38.60
C THR A 14 -30.28 25.70 -37.47
N THR A 15 -29.78 26.44 -36.49
CA THR A 15 -30.62 27.10 -35.48
C THR A 15 -31.36 28.29 -36.10
N HIS A 16 -32.39 28.82 -35.42
CA HIS A 16 -33.15 30.00 -35.86
C HIS A 16 -32.27 31.20 -36.25
N ASP A 17 -31.07 31.31 -35.66
CA ASP A 17 -30.08 32.36 -35.93
C ASP A 17 -29.08 32.03 -37.07
N GLY A 18 -29.35 30.99 -37.88
CA GLY A 18 -28.54 30.63 -39.05
C GLY A 18 -27.21 29.90 -38.75
N GLN A 19 -26.89 29.59 -37.49
CA GLN A 19 -25.68 28.82 -37.16
C GLN A 19 -25.92 27.30 -37.30
N PRO A 20 -24.93 26.52 -37.77
CA PRO A 20 -25.02 25.06 -37.80
C PRO A 20 -25.33 24.48 -36.41
N LEU A 21 -26.37 23.64 -36.30
CA LEU A 21 -26.85 23.04 -35.05
C LEU A 21 -25.76 22.29 -34.28
N LYS A 22 -24.82 21.68 -35.00
CA LYS A 22 -23.65 20.99 -34.41
C LYS A 22 -22.76 21.95 -33.61
N VAL A 23 -22.61 23.20 -34.07
CA VAL A 23 -21.77 24.22 -33.42
C VAL A 23 -22.47 24.80 -32.20
N SER A 24 -23.77 25.08 -32.29
CA SER A 24 -24.56 25.58 -31.15
C SER A 24 -24.70 24.52 -30.05
N LEU A 25 -24.96 23.27 -30.40
CA LEU A 25 -25.02 22.14 -29.47
C LEU A 25 -23.67 21.93 -28.77
N ALA A 26 -22.56 21.97 -29.51
CA ALA A 26 -21.22 21.84 -28.92
C ALA A 26 -20.89 22.97 -27.92
N ARG A 27 -21.33 24.21 -28.21
CA ARG A 27 -21.17 25.34 -27.27
C ARG A 27 -22.05 25.19 -26.03
N ALA A 28 -23.30 24.76 -26.19
CA ALA A 28 -24.21 24.51 -25.08
C ALA A 28 -23.67 23.40 -24.16
N LEU A 29 -23.27 22.26 -24.74
CA LEU A 29 -22.66 21.15 -24.02
C LEU A 29 -21.35 21.54 -23.32
N ARG A 30 -20.50 22.38 -23.93
CA ARG A 30 -19.31 22.92 -23.26
C ARG A 30 -19.67 23.77 -22.04
N ARG A 31 -20.66 24.65 -22.15
CA ARG A 31 -21.11 25.49 -21.02
C ARG A 31 -21.68 24.65 -19.88
N GLU A 32 -22.47 23.64 -20.22
CA GLU A 32 -23.02 22.70 -19.24
C GLU A 32 -21.92 21.90 -18.54
N LYS A 33 -20.96 21.34 -19.29
CA LYS A 33 -19.79 20.64 -18.74
C LYS A 33 -18.94 21.55 -17.85
N ILE A 34 -18.70 22.80 -18.25
CA ILE A 34 -17.95 23.76 -17.45
C ILE A 34 -18.70 24.09 -16.15
N ARG A 35 -20.02 24.31 -16.20
CA ARG A 35 -20.82 24.53 -14.98
C ARG A 35 -20.80 23.33 -14.04
N ALA A 36 -21.00 22.12 -14.57
CA ALA A 36 -20.90 20.89 -13.79
C ALA A 36 -19.51 20.72 -13.17
N LEU A 37 -18.45 21.01 -13.92
CA LEU A 37 -17.07 20.96 -13.43
C LEU A 37 -16.81 22.01 -12.36
N LEU A 38 -17.31 23.24 -12.51
CA LEU A 38 -17.18 24.30 -11.51
C LEU A 38 -17.92 23.98 -10.20
N LEU A 39 -19.07 23.29 -10.27
CA LEU A 39 -19.79 22.85 -9.08
C LEU A 39 -19.02 21.75 -8.31
N ILE A 40 -18.28 20.90 -9.01
CA ILE A 40 -17.50 19.80 -8.41
C ILE A 40 -16.07 20.25 -8.07
N ALA A 41 -15.57 21.32 -8.69
CA ALA A 41 -14.19 21.80 -8.57
C ALA A 41 -13.73 22.03 -7.11
N PRO A 42 -14.52 22.65 -6.20
CA PRO A 42 -14.07 22.85 -4.82
C PRO A 42 -13.77 21.53 -4.10
N LEU A 43 -14.64 20.52 -4.28
CA LEU A 43 -14.43 19.19 -3.70
C LEU A 43 -13.23 18.48 -4.34
N LEU A 44 -13.10 18.58 -5.67
CA LEU A 44 -11.99 17.95 -6.39
C LEU A 44 -10.65 18.59 -6.02
N ILE A 45 -10.58 19.92 -5.90
CA ILE A 45 -9.40 20.65 -5.45
C ILE A 45 -9.07 20.26 -4.01
N PHE A 46 -10.07 20.19 -3.12
CA PHE A 46 -9.88 19.74 -1.75
C PHE A 46 -9.26 18.33 -1.70
N ILE A 47 -9.79 17.38 -2.46
CA ILE A 47 -9.25 16.01 -2.54
C ILE A 47 -7.83 16.00 -3.10
N LEU A 48 -7.57 16.78 -4.15
CA LEU A 48 -6.26 16.84 -4.79
C LEU A 48 -5.20 17.39 -3.82
N ILE A 49 -5.53 18.45 -3.07
CA ILE A 49 -4.61 19.07 -2.11
C ILE A 49 -4.45 18.22 -0.85
N SER A 50 -5.52 17.64 -0.31
CA SER A 50 -5.47 16.94 0.99
C SER A 50 -5.02 15.49 0.88
N PHE A 51 -5.27 14.81 -0.24
CA PHE A 51 -4.91 13.40 -0.42
C PHE A 51 -3.85 13.20 -1.50
N ILE A 52 -4.06 13.73 -2.71
CA ILE A 52 -3.19 13.40 -3.85
C ILE A 52 -1.79 14.01 -3.67
N LEU A 53 -1.70 15.29 -3.28
CA LEU A 53 -0.40 15.95 -3.09
C LEU A 53 0.43 15.30 -1.97
N PRO A 54 -0.10 15.03 -0.76
CA PRO A 54 0.67 14.35 0.27
C PRO A 54 1.10 12.94 -0.11
N ILE A 55 0.26 12.20 -0.84
CA ILE A 55 0.61 10.86 -1.35
C ILE A 55 1.73 10.97 -2.37
N ALA A 56 1.64 11.92 -3.31
CA ALA A 56 2.68 12.17 -4.29
C ALA A 56 4.00 12.57 -3.60
N ASP A 57 3.97 13.48 -2.63
CA ASP A 57 5.15 13.87 -1.84
C ASP A 57 5.74 12.67 -1.10
N MET A 58 4.91 11.83 -0.45
CA MET A 58 5.35 10.59 0.18
C MET A 58 5.99 9.60 -0.81
N LEU A 59 5.43 9.47 -2.01
CA LEU A 59 6.00 8.63 -3.06
C LEU A 59 7.36 9.16 -3.53
N PHE A 60 7.52 10.47 -3.71
CA PHE A 60 8.82 11.05 -4.06
C PHE A 60 9.83 10.90 -2.92
N ARG A 61 9.42 11.03 -1.64
CA ARG A 61 10.27 10.73 -0.47
C ARG A 61 10.73 9.28 -0.39
N SER A 62 10.04 8.35 -1.06
CA SER A 62 10.47 6.95 -1.12
C SER A 62 11.68 6.73 -2.03
N VAL A 63 12.04 7.72 -2.85
CA VAL A 63 13.18 7.68 -3.78
C VAL A 63 14.18 8.80 -3.46
N GLU A 64 13.70 9.94 -2.98
CA GLU A 64 14.54 11.08 -2.61
C GLU A 64 15.00 10.99 -1.15
N ASN A 65 16.32 10.97 -0.94
CA ASN A 65 16.91 11.06 0.40
C ASN A 65 17.93 12.18 0.47
N LYS A 66 17.44 13.41 0.67
CA LYS A 66 18.29 14.61 0.77
C LYS A 66 18.98 14.77 2.13
N ILE A 67 18.78 13.85 3.08
CA ILE A 67 19.29 14.05 4.45
C ILE A 67 20.82 14.17 4.49
N VAL A 68 21.54 13.40 3.68
CA VAL A 68 23.01 13.43 3.65
C VAL A 68 23.49 14.71 2.97
N SER A 69 22.91 15.06 1.82
CA SER A 69 23.25 16.29 1.08
C SER A 69 22.91 17.56 1.85
N ASP A 70 21.78 17.58 2.57
CA ASP A 70 21.32 18.76 3.33
C ASP A 70 22.12 18.93 4.62
N THR A 71 22.56 17.82 5.24
CA THR A 71 23.29 17.87 6.52
C THR A 71 24.81 17.99 6.31
N LEU A 72 25.35 17.41 5.22
CA LEU A 72 26.78 17.37 4.92
C LEU A 72 27.11 17.92 3.50
N PRO A 73 26.70 19.15 3.15
CA PRO A 73 26.83 19.66 1.78
C PRO A 73 28.29 19.75 1.30
N LYS A 74 29.22 20.19 2.16
CA LYS A 74 30.64 20.29 1.78
C LYS A 74 31.29 18.92 1.68
N THR A 75 30.97 18.03 2.62
CA THR A 75 31.51 16.66 2.69
C THR A 75 31.08 15.86 1.48
N VAL A 76 29.83 15.99 1.03
CA VAL A 76 29.34 15.34 -0.18
C VAL A 76 30.15 15.76 -1.41
N VAL A 77 30.45 17.06 -1.54
CA VAL A 77 31.26 17.58 -2.65
C VAL A 77 32.68 17.03 -2.60
N ALA A 78 33.33 17.05 -1.43
CA ALA A 78 34.68 16.52 -1.24
C ALA A 78 34.75 15.00 -1.51
N LEU A 79 33.74 14.24 -1.05
CA LEU A 79 33.66 12.79 -1.25
C LEU A 79 33.51 12.38 -2.72
N ASN A 80 33.04 13.26 -3.60
CA ASN A 80 32.93 12.92 -5.02
C ASN A 80 34.29 12.59 -5.64
N ALA A 81 35.36 13.27 -5.21
CA ALA A 81 36.72 13.07 -5.70
C ALA A 81 37.42 11.83 -5.12
N TRP A 82 36.99 11.33 -3.95
CA TRP A 82 37.58 10.16 -3.28
C TRP A 82 37.11 8.84 -3.92
N ASP A 83 38.02 7.90 -4.20
CA ASP A 83 37.67 6.59 -4.76
C ASP A 83 37.47 5.52 -3.66
N PRO A 84 36.26 4.96 -3.48
CA PRO A 84 36.02 3.86 -2.54
C PRO A 84 36.84 2.60 -2.82
N ALA A 85 37.29 2.37 -4.05
CA ALA A 85 38.08 1.19 -4.41
C ALA A 85 39.53 1.24 -3.91
N SER A 86 39.98 2.42 -3.46
CA SER A 86 41.33 2.61 -2.89
C SER A 86 41.56 1.83 -1.58
N ASN A 87 40.49 1.36 -0.93
CA ASN A 87 40.52 0.68 0.38
C ASN A 87 41.22 1.49 1.50
N GLU A 88 41.36 2.80 1.32
CA GLU A 88 41.90 3.74 2.28
C GLU A 88 40.85 4.78 2.66
N ALA A 89 40.86 5.19 3.93
CA ALA A 89 40.00 6.27 4.39
C ALA A 89 40.33 7.59 3.66
N PRO A 90 39.33 8.47 3.43
CA PRO A 90 39.52 9.72 2.71
C PRO A 90 40.66 10.60 3.24
N GLY A 91 41.09 11.53 2.38
CA GLY A 91 42.10 12.53 2.69
C GLY A 91 41.65 13.55 3.72
N GLU A 92 42.61 14.36 4.18
CA GLU A 92 42.39 15.45 5.15
C GLU A 92 41.34 16.47 4.68
N ASP A 93 41.23 16.69 3.37
CA ASP A 93 40.26 17.57 2.73
C ASP A 93 38.80 17.16 3.02
N VAL A 94 38.52 15.86 2.98
CA VAL A 94 37.19 15.32 3.28
C VAL A 94 36.88 15.43 4.78
N PHE A 95 37.87 15.18 5.64
CA PHE A 95 37.70 15.34 7.10
C PHE A 95 37.51 16.80 7.51
N ALA A 96 38.19 17.74 6.86
CA ALA A 96 37.98 19.17 7.05
C ALA A 96 36.56 19.59 6.64
N ALA A 97 36.09 19.12 5.49
CA ALA A 97 34.70 19.37 5.06
C ALA A 97 33.67 18.77 6.03
N LEU A 98 33.94 17.55 6.54
CA LEU A 98 33.09 16.89 7.54
C LEU A 98 33.04 17.64 8.86
N HIS A 99 34.17 18.19 9.32
CA HIS A 99 34.23 19.04 10.50
C HIS A 99 33.29 20.24 10.37
N ASP A 100 33.40 20.99 9.28
CA ASP A 100 32.60 22.18 9.03
C ASP A 100 31.10 21.88 9.01
N ASP A 101 30.71 20.84 8.27
CA ASP A 101 29.32 20.42 8.16
C ASP A 101 28.78 19.89 9.50
N LEU A 102 29.55 19.07 10.22
CA LEU A 102 29.13 18.56 11.53
C LEU A 102 29.00 19.69 12.56
N ALA A 103 29.87 20.70 12.53
CA ALA A 103 29.76 21.84 13.42
C ALA A 103 28.44 22.59 13.24
N ILE A 104 27.96 22.72 11.99
CA ILE A 104 26.65 23.30 11.65
C ILE A 104 25.53 22.33 12.08
N ALA A 105 25.63 21.06 11.69
CA ALA A 105 24.62 20.03 11.98
C ALA A 105 24.44 19.75 13.49
N VAL A 106 25.45 20.04 14.31
CA VAL A 106 25.34 19.99 15.77
C VAL A 106 24.52 21.15 16.30
N LYS A 107 24.74 22.38 15.79
CA LYS A 107 23.93 23.56 16.16
C LYS A 107 22.46 23.36 15.81
N GLU A 108 22.19 22.77 14.64
CA GLU A 108 20.83 22.46 14.17
C GLU A 108 20.24 21.16 14.74
N ARG A 109 21.04 20.39 15.50
CA ARG A 109 20.69 19.06 16.04
C ARG A 109 20.35 18.00 14.97
N SER A 110 20.67 18.25 13.70
CA SER A 110 20.42 17.36 12.57
C SER A 110 21.39 16.17 12.49
N HIS A 111 22.61 16.30 13.02
CA HIS A 111 23.65 15.24 13.01
C HIS A 111 23.19 13.90 13.61
N THR A 112 22.36 13.91 14.65
CA THR A 112 21.83 12.67 15.26
C THR A 112 20.80 11.97 14.38
N LYS A 113 20.01 12.75 13.64
CA LYS A 113 19.01 12.24 12.68
C LYS A 113 19.72 11.62 11.48
N LEU A 114 20.75 12.29 10.96
CA LEU A 114 21.64 11.76 9.91
C LEU A 114 22.27 10.43 10.34
N GLY A 115 22.94 10.40 11.50
CA GLY A 115 23.59 9.19 11.99
C GLY A 115 22.60 8.02 12.17
N SER A 116 21.39 8.30 12.66
CA SER A 116 20.35 7.27 12.81
C SER A 116 19.86 6.74 11.46
N ARG A 117 19.77 7.58 10.42
CA ARG A 117 19.40 7.15 9.07
C ARG A 117 20.49 6.29 8.43
N LEU A 118 21.75 6.70 8.55
CA LEU A 118 22.88 5.94 8.01
C LEU A 118 23.02 4.56 8.68
N ASN A 119 22.57 4.43 9.94
CA ASN A 119 22.65 3.18 10.70
C ASN A 119 21.75 2.06 10.18
N TYR A 120 20.75 2.36 9.35
CA TYR A 120 19.97 1.32 8.66
C TYR A 120 20.78 0.62 7.56
N ASP A 121 21.79 1.30 7.00
CA ASP A 121 22.66 0.75 5.96
C ASP A 121 23.99 0.26 6.54
N GLN A 122 24.52 0.92 7.58
CA GLN A 122 25.78 0.56 8.23
C GLN A 122 25.63 0.58 9.76
N PRO A 123 25.44 -0.58 10.40
CA PRO A 123 25.31 -0.69 11.85
C PRO A 123 26.49 -0.05 12.59
N GLY A 124 26.22 0.76 13.61
CA GLY A 124 27.23 1.40 14.46
C GLY A 124 27.59 2.84 14.05
N ILE A 125 27.33 3.24 12.80
CA ILE A 125 27.66 4.59 12.30
C ILE A 125 26.95 5.70 13.08
N SER A 126 25.73 5.45 13.59
CA SER A 126 25.00 6.41 14.43
C SER A 126 25.78 6.83 15.68
N SER A 127 26.58 5.93 16.24
CA SER A 127 27.41 6.20 17.41
C SER A 127 28.55 7.15 17.08
N LEU A 128 29.14 7.06 15.87
CA LEU A 128 30.20 7.95 15.39
C LEU A 128 29.71 9.38 15.32
N PHE A 129 28.57 9.62 14.68
CA PHE A 129 27.96 10.94 14.60
C PHE A 129 27.62 11.51 15.98
N ARG A 130 27.13 10.69 16.91
CA ARG A 130 26.84 11.11 18.29
C ARG A 130 28.11 11.44 19.09
N LYS A 131 29.15 10.60 19.02
CA LYS A 131 30.43 10.80 19.74
C LYS A 131 31.15 12.03 19.22
N THR A 132 31.24 12.14 17.91
CA THR A 132 31.91 13.24 17.20
C THR A 132 31.16 14.55 17.40
N GLY A 133 29.83 14.55 17.32
CA GLY A 133 29.03 15.76 17.55
C GLY A 133 29.24 16.40 18.92
N ARG A 134 29.58 15.60 19.96
CA ARG A 134 29.91 16.12 21.31
C ARG A 134 31.28 16.79 21.39
N ARG A 135 32.19 16.51 20.46
CA ARG A 135 33.60 16.93 20.48
C ARG A 135 33.97 17.87 19.34
N VAL A 136 33.18 17.93 18.27
CA VAL A 136 33.48 18.71 17.05
C VAL A 136 33.76 20.19 17.36
N ALA A 137 33.02 20.79 18.29
CA ALA A 137 33.21 22.19 18.68
C ALA A 137 34.53 22.47 19.44
N ARG A 138 35.25 21.41 19.84
CA ARG A 138 36.54 21.49 20.56
C ARG A 138 37.71 21.07 19.68
N MET A 139 37.46 20.74 18.42
CA MET A 139 38.53 20.38 17.48
C MET A 139 39.31 21.62 17.08
N GLU A 140 40.62 21.49 17.01
CA GLU A 140 41.53 22.56 16.60
C GLU A 140 41.65 22.59 15.06
N GLU A 141 42.08 23.72 14.52
CA GLU A 141 42.22 23.88 13.07
C GLU A 141 43.41 23.06 12.54
N GLY A 142 43.13 22.18 11.57
CA GLY A 142 44.12 21.31 10.93
C GLY A 142 44.26 19.92 11.58
N ASN A 143 44.74 18.95 10.80
CA ASN A 143 44.86 17.55 11.19
C ASN A 143 43.53 16.93 11.68
N TYR A 144 42.43 17.31 11.02
CA TYR A 144 41.09 16.82 11.30
C TYR A 144 41.01 15.30 11.18
N LYS A 145 41.70 14.68 10.22
CA LYS A 145 41.70 13.21 10.10
C LYS A 145 42.14 12.53 11.38
N GLN A 146 43.27 12.97 11.96
CA GLN A 146 43.76 12.39 13.22
C GLN A 146 42.80 12.70 14.37
N GLN A 147 42.31 13.93 14.47
CA GLN A 147 41.38 14.32 15.53
C GLN A 147 40.08 13.50 15.50
N PHE A 148 39.54 13.17 14.33
CA PHE A 148 38.37 12.30 14.20
C PHE A 148 38.67 10.85 14.58
N LEU A 149 39.83 10.32 14.18
CA LEU A 149 40.28 8.97 14.57
C LEU A 149 40.49 8.85 16.09
N ASP A 150 40.99 9.92 16.73
CA ASP A 150 41.14 9.98 18.18
C ASP A 150 39.79 10.03 18.91
N VAL A 151 38.74 10.55 18.26
CA VAL A 151 37.37 10.48 18.80
C VAL A 151 36.82 9.06 18.74
N ASP A 152 36.93 8.43 17.56
CA ASP A 152 36.53 7.05 17.35
C ASP A 152 37.32 6.44 16.18
N PRO A 153 38.08 5.34 16.40
CA PRO A 153 38.87 4.69 15.35
C PRO A 153 38.04 4.21 14.15
N ASP A 154 36.73 4.01 14.33
CA ASP A 154 35.83 3.58 13.27
C ASP A 154 35.65 4.63 12.16
N TRP A 155 36.06 5.88 12.35
CA TRP A 155 36.20 6.84 11.24
C TRP A 155 37.27 6.44 10.23
N GLY A 156 38.17 5.51 10.56
CA GLY A 156 39.14 4.94 9.63
C GLY A 156 38.57 3.83 8.75
N LYS A 157 37.36 3.33 9.05
CA LYS A 157 36.72 2.25 8.28
C LYS A 157 36.16 2.76 6.96
N VAL A 158 36.62 2.18 5.86
CA VAL A 158 36.21 2.54 4.48
C VAL A 158 34.71 2.34 4.29
N GLU A 159 34.11 1.35 4.94
CA GLU A 159 32.69 1.02 4.82
C GLU A 159 31.78 2.17 5.25
N ASN A 160 32.20 2.95 6.25
CA ASN A 160 31.45 4.12 6.74
C ASN A 160 31.44 5.23 5.68
N TRP A 161 32.60 5.51 5.07
CA TRP A 161 32.74 6.52 4.02
C TRP A 161 32.06 6.12 2.72
N THR A 162 32.17 4.86 2.33
CA THR A 162 31.44 4.28 1.19
C THR A 162 29.94 4.41 1.41
N THR A 163 29.45 4.17 2.62
CA THR A 163 28.02 4.34 2.95
C THR A 163 27.58 5.79 2.87
N ILE A 164 28.37 6.73 3.41
CA ILE A 164 28.08 8.17 3.29
C ILE A 164 28.04 8.56 1.82
N LYS A 165 29.07 8.22 1.03
CA LYS A 165 29.15 8.52 -0.41
C LYS A 165 28.01 7.90 -1.21
N ARG A 166 27.64 6.65 -0.93
CA ARG A 166 26.52 5.94 -1.60
C ARG A 166 25.17 6.60 -1.33
N LEU A 167 25.00 7.21 -0.15
CA LEU A 167 23.76 7.89 0.25
C LEU A 167 23.81 9.41 0.03
N SER A 168 24.93 9.95 -0.48
CA SER A 168 25.06 11.35 -0.88
C SER A 168 24.16 11.79 -2.04
N PRO A 169 23.88 10.96 -3.07
CA PRO A 169 22.97 11.35 -4.14
C PRO A 169 21.56 11.63 -3.62
N THR A 170 20.91 12.67 -4.15
CA THR A 170 19.55 13.07 -3.76
C THR A 170 18.49 12.03 -4.14
N ILE A 171 18.79 11.13 -5.08
CA ILE A 171 17.95 10.04 -5.57
C ILE A 171 18.65 8.70 -5.24
N THR A 172 17.94 7.79 -4.59
CA THR A 172 18.47 6.47 -4.19
C THR A 172 17.53 5.33 -4.59
N ASP A 173 18.09 4.22 -5.08
CA ASP A 173 17.38 2.97 -5.35
C ASP A 173 17.27 2.07 -4.10
N SER A 174 17.93 2.42 -2.99
CA SER A 174 18.05 1.59 -1.78
C SER A 174 16.71 1.22 -1.15
N TYR A 175 15.73 2.13 -1.13
CA TYR A 175 14.40 1.82 -0.58
C TYR A 175 13.62 0.84 -1.46
N PHE A 176 13.74 0.98 -2.78
CA PHE A 176 13.12 0.07 -3.73
C PHE A 176 13.75 -1.32 -3.63
N LEU A 177 15.09 -1.40 -3.60
CA LEU A 177 15.79 -2.66 -3.37
C LEU A 177 15.41 -3.28 -2.03
N ALA A 178 15.35 -2.49 -0.95
CA ALA A 178 14.94 -2.98 0.36
C ALA A 178 13.51 -3.56 0.35
N SER A 179 12.59 -2.96 -0.41
CA SER A 179 11.21 -3.47 -0.53
C SER A 179 11.12 -4.86 -1.17
N VAL A 180 12.14 -5.25 -1.94
CA VAL A 180 12.27 -6.58 -2.56
C VAL A 180 13.35 -7.44 -1.89
N ASP A 181 13.66 -7.16 -0.62
CA ASP A 181 14.66 -7.87 0.18
C ASP A 181 16.06 -7.90 -0.49
N ALA A 182 16.41 -6.82 -1.20
CA ALA A 182 17.69 -6.60 -1.86
C ALA A 182 18.41 -5.37 -1.31
N GLU A 183 19.71 -5.29 -1.55
CA GLU A 183 20.57 -4.19 -1.20
C GLU A 183 21.69 -4.03 -2.24
N ARG A 184 22.35 -2.88 -2.22
CA ARG A 184 23.45 -2.59 -3.13
C ARG A 184 24.78 -2.82 -2.41
N GLY A 185 25.43 -3.93 -2.73
CA GLY A 185 26.76 -4.31 -2.26
C GLY A 185 27.89 -3.64 -3.07
N ALA A 186 29.13 -4.04 -2.80
CA ALA A 186 30.32 -3.51 -3.47
C ALA A 186 30.37 -3.85 -4.98
N GLU A 187 29.85 -5.01 -5.37
CA GLU A 187 29.88 -5.51 -6.77
C GLU A 187 28.55 -5.35 -7.52
N GLY A 188 27.50 -4.82 -6.87
CA GLY A 188 26.19 -4.64 -7.50
C GLY A 188 25.00 -4.92 -6.58
N ILE A 189 23.86 -5.29 -7.17
CA ILE A 189 22.63 -5.62 -6.43
C ILE A 189 22.75 -7.04 -5.90
N GLN A 190 22.65 -7.19 -4.58
CA GLN A 190 22.65 -8.47 -3.88
C GLN A 190 21.38 -8.63 -3.04
N ARG A 191 21.05 -9.86 -2.67
CA ARG A 191 19.96 -10.13 -1.72
C ARG A 191 20.45 -9.82 -0.31
N LYS A 192 19.58 -9.25 0.53
CA LYS A 192 19.89 -9.04 1.96
C LYS A 192 20.18 -10.35 2.67
N ALA A 193 20.78 -10.32 3.86
CA ALA A 193 20.97 -11.52 4.67
C ALA A 193 19.62 -12.15 5.05
N ASP A 194 19.56 -13.48 5.22
CA ASP A 194 18.29 -14.22 5.40
C ASP A 194 17.47 -13.74 6.61
N ASN A 195 18.12 -13.25 7.66
CA ASN A 195 17.50 -12.67 8.85
C ASN A 195 16.84 -11.30 8.62
N GLU A 196 17.14 -10.63 7.50
CA GLU A 196 16.62 -9.31 7.14
C GLU A 196 15.61 -9.37 5.98
N ARG A 197 15.42 -10.54 5.35
CA ARG A 197 14.46 -10.76 4.25
C ARG A 197 13.05 -10.97 4.77
N ILE A 198 12.35 -9.88 5.06
CA ILE A 198 11.02 -9.93 5.68
C ILE A 198 9.94 -9.45 4.71
N TYR A 199 10.26 -8.55 3.77
CA TYR A 199 9.24 -7.82 3.01
C TYR A 199 8.50 -8.70 2.00
N ILE A 200 9.21 -9.45 1.15
CA ILE A 200 8.59 -10.32 0.14
C ILE A 200 7.77 -11.41 0.83
N LEU A 201 8.31 -11.98 1.91
CA LEU A 201 7.65 -13.04 2.67
C LEU A 201 6.34 -12.54 3.29
N LEU A 202 6.33 -11.36 3.92
CA LEU A 202 5.11 -10.78 4.47
C LEU A 202 4.10 -10.39 3.38
N PHE A 203 4.59 -9.87 2.25
CA PHE A 203 3.75 -9.51 1.12
C PHE A 203 3.06 -10.75 0.51
N ALA A 204 3.81 -11.82 0.26
CA ALA A 204 3.29 -13.08 -0.24
C ALA A 204 2.28 -13.71 0.73
N ARG A 205 2.56 -13.69 2.05
CA ARG A 205 1.62 -14.15 3.07
C ARG A 205 0.32 -13.35 3.06
N THR A 206 0.42 -12.03 2.90
CA THR A 206 -0.75 -11.14 2.86
C THR A 206 -1.62 -11.42 1.64
N ILE A 207 -1.01 -11.57 0.46
CA ILE A 207 -1.72 -11.95 -0.78
C ILE A 207 -2.38 -13.31 -0.64
N PHE A 208 -1.65 -14.30 -0.11
CA PHE A 208 -2.20 -15.64 0.08
C PHE A 208 -3.40 -15.62 1.03
N LEU A 209 -3.26 -14.94 2.18
CA LEU A 209 -4.32 -14.80 3.16
C LEU A 209 -5.55 -14.08 2.61
N SER A 210 -5.36 -12.98 1.87
CA SER A 210 -6.47 -12.22 1.28
C SER A 210 -7.22 -13.05 0.23
N MET A 211 -6.50 -13.79 -0.63
CA MET A 211 -7.13 -14.70 -1.60
C MET A 211 -7.94 -15.79 -0.92
N VAL A 212 -7.40 -16.44 0.11
CA VAL A 212 -8.11 -17.49 0.86
C VAL A 212 -9.37 -16.95 1.53
N ILE A 213 -9.29 -15.76 2.15
CA ILE A 213 -10.46 -15.11 2.76
C ILE A 213 -11.50 -14.74 1.71
N THR A 214 -11.09 -14.15 0.58
CA THR A 214 -12.00 -13.79 -0.51
C THR A 214 -12.71 -15.02 -1.07
N PHE A 215 -11.98 -16.11 -1.32
CA PHE A 215 -12.57 -17.35 -1.80
C PHE A 215 -13.55 -17.94 -0.77
N SER A 216 -13.19 -17.94 0.52
CA SER A 216 -14.06 -18.40 1.60
C SER A 216 -15.34 -17.56 1.70
N CYS A 217 -15.23 -16.24 1.56
CA CYS A 217 -16.37 -15.33 1.53
C CYS A 217 -17.27 -15.57 0.31
N ILE A 218 -16.72 -15.84 -0.87
CA ILE A 218 -17.51 -16.17 -2.07
C ILE A 218 -18.20 -17.52 -1.87
N LEU A 219 -17.47 -18.54 -1.41
CA LEU A 219 -17.97 -19.89 -1.22
C LEU A 219 -19.15 -19.94 -0.25
N LEU A 220 -19.11 -19.15 0.83
CA LEU A 220 -20.19 -19.07 1.83
C LEU A 220 -21.25 -18.02 1.47
N GLY A 221 -20.82 -16.85 1.02
CA GLY A 221 -21.69 -15.70 0.76
C GLY A 221 -22.55 -15.87 -0.48
N TYR A 222 -22.05 -16.52 -1.54
CA TYR A 222 -22.81 -16.74 -2.77
C TYR A 222 -24.06 -17.61 -2.54
N PRO A 223 -23.97 -18.79 -1.89
CA PRO A 223 -25.17 -19.59 -1.58
C PRO A 223 -26.17 -18.84 -0.69
N ILE A 224 -25.68 -18.08 0.29
CA ILE A 224 -26.55 -17.29 1.18
C ILE A 224 -27.28 -16.20 0.38
N ALA A 225 -26.56 -15.44 -0.45
CA ALA A 225 -27.14 -14.41 -1.30
C ALA A 225 -28.16 -14.99 -2.29
N TYR A 226 -27.83 -16.13 -2.91
CA TYR A 226 -28.74 -16.86 -3.82
C TYR A 226 -30.03 -17.29 -3.10
N LEU A 227 -29.91 -17.86 -1.89
CA LEU A 227 -31.05 -18.24 -1.08
C LEU A 227 -31.94 -17.02 -0.76
N LEU A 228 -31.34 -15.93 -0.27
CA LEU A 228 -32.06 -14.70 0.04
C LEU A 228 -32.79 -14.12 -1.18
N ALA A 229 -32.15 -14.14 -2.36
CA ALA A 229 -32.75 -13.62 -3.59
C ALA A 229 -34.03 -14.37 -4.00
N ASN A 230 -34.09 -15.68 -3.75
CA ASN A 230 -35.19 -16.55 -4.15
C ASN A 230 -36.29 -16.74 -3.08
N LEU A 231 -36.07 -16.28 -1.83
CA LEU A 231 -37.06 -16.38 -0.76
C LEU A 231 -38.16 -15.31 -0.86
N PRO A 232 -39.34 -15.55 -0.24
CA PRO A 232 -40.37 -14.53 -0.05
C PRO A 232 -39.80 -13.27 0.62
N VAL A 233 -40.32 -12.10 0.26
CA VAL A 233 -39.76 -10.79 0.67
C VAL A 233 -39.64 -10.67 2.20
N ARG A 234 -40.65 -11.13 2.96
CA ARG A 234 -40.64 -11.05 4.43
C ARG A 234 -39.51 -11.86 5.06
N THR A 235 -39.34 -13.12 4.64
CA THR A 235 -38.30 -14.00 5.15
C THR A 235 -36.91 -13.55 4.67
N SER A 236 -36.79 -13.09 3.42
CA SER A 236 -35.55 -12.52 2.90
C SER A 236 -35.11 -11.31 3.71
N ASN A 237 -36.03 -10.40 4.06
CA ASN A 237 -35.70 -9.20 4.83
C ASN A 237 -35.30 -9.56 6.27
N LEU A 238 -35.98 -10.52 6.91
CA LEU A 238 -35.62 -10.99 8.25
C LEU A 238 -34.21 -11.60 8.28
N LEU A 239 -33.90 -12.49 7.34
CA LEU A 239 -32.58 -13.12 7.25
C LEU A 239 -31.49 -12.09 6.88
N MET A 240 -31.81 -11.10 6.05
CA MET A 240 -30.91 -9.99 5.75
C MET A 240 -30.57 -9.20 7.02
N ILE A 241 -31.55 -8.93 7.90
CA ILE A 241 -31.28 -8.30 9.19
C ILE A 241 -30.31 -9.13 10.03
N LEU A 242 -30.46 -10.46 10.08
CA LEU A 242 -29.53 -11.34 10.80
C LEU A 242 -28.11 -11.28 10.23
N VAL A 243 -27.97 -11.25 8.90
CA VAL A 243 -26.66 -11.09 8.23
C VAL A 243 -26.04 -9.73 8.52
N LEU A 244 -26.85 -8.68 8.64
CA LEU A 244 -26.38 -7.31 8.90
C LEU A 244 -26.18 -6.99 10.37
N LEU A 245 -26.76 -7.76 11.29
CA LEU A 245 -26.57 -7.60 12.74
C LEU A 245 -25.09 -7.43 13.13
N PRO A 246 -24.13 -8.25 12.65
CA PRO A 246 -22.72 -8.05 12.97
C PRO A 246 -22.14 -6.73 12.45
N PHE A 247 -22.72 -6.07 11.45
CA PHE A 247 -22.26 -4.76 10.95
C PHE A 247 -22.48 -3.65 11.98
N TRP A 248 -23.55 -3.73 12.77
CA TRP A 248 -23.87 -2.75 13.82
C TRP A 248 -22.96 -2.88 15.06
N THR A 249 -22.20 -3.98 15.16
CA THR A 249 -21.24 -4.19 16.24
C THR A 249 -19.86 -3.68 15.85
N SER A 250 -19.18 -3.02 16.78
CA SER A 250 -17.82 -2.50 16.55
C SER A 250 -16.85 -3.61 16.13
N LEU A 251 -15.99 -3.30 15.17
CA LEU A 251 -14.94 -4.21 14.71
C LEU A 251 -14.03 -4.68 15.87
N LEU A 252 -13.76 -3.80 16.84
CA LEU A 252 -12.95 -4.14 18.02
C LEU A 252 -13.63 -5.18 18.92
N VAL A 253 -14.95 -5.08 19.10
CA VAL A 253 -15.72 -6.03 19.90
C VAL A 253 -15.74 -7.39 19.20
N ARG A 254 -16.02 -7.42 17.88
CA ARG A 254 -16.02 -8.65 17.09
C ARG A 254 -14.66 -9.35 17.10
N THR A 255 -13.58 -8.60 16.90
CA THR A 255 -12.22 -9.17 16.93
C THR A 255 -11.83 -9.68 18.31
N SER A 256 -12.22 -8.99 19.38
CA SER A 256 -11.99 -9.44 20.76
C SER A 256 -12.80 -10.70 21.08
N ALA A 257 -14.06 -10.78 20.65
CA ALA A 257 -14.90 -11.96 20.84
C ALA A 257 -14.31 -13.20 20.13
N TRP A 258 -13.88 -13.05 18.87
CA TRP A 258 -13.19 -14.12 18.15
C TRP A 258 -11.87 -14.52 18.81
N LYS A 259 -11.12 -13.56 19.35
CA LYS A 259 -9.89 -13.86 20.11
C LYS A 259 -10.19 -14.77 21.30
N VAL A 260 -11.25 -14.51 22.06
CA VAL A 260 -11.67 -15.35 23.21
C VAL A 260 -12.15 -16.73 22.74
N LEU A 261 -12.98 -16.78 21.69
CA LEU A 261 -13.51 -18.04 21.14
C LEU A 261 -12.41 -18.99 20.63
N LEU A 262 -11.36 -18.42 20.01
CA LEU A 262 -10.25 -19.17 19.39
C LEU A 262 -9.08 -19.45 20.33
N GLN A 263 -9.17 -19.05 21.60
CA GLN A 263 -8.17 -19.44 22.60
C GLN A 263 -8.09 -20.96 22.73
N GLN A 264 -6.96 -21.48 23.21
CA GLN A 264 -6.79 -22.91 23.49
C GLN A 264 -7.87 -23.42 24.46
N GLN A 265 -8.21 -22.61 25.46
CA GLN A 265 -9.29 -22.84 26.43
C GLN A 265 -10.60 -22.10 26.05
N GLY A 266 -10.75 -21.75 24.78
CA GLY A 266 -11.95 -21.09 24.26
C GLY A 266 -13.05 -22.09 23.91
N VAL A 267 -14.26 -21.56 23.78
CA VAL A 267 -15.50 -22.33 23.51
C VAL A 267 -15.38 -23.25 22.30
N ILE A 268 -14.68 -22.83 21.24
CA ILE A 268 -14.55 -23.65 20.02
C ILE A 268 -13.77 -24.93 20.32
N ASN A 269 -12.66 -24.84 21.05
CA ASN A 269 -11.90 -26.03 21.44
C ASN A 269 -12.70 -26.90 22.42
N ASP A 270 -13.43 -26.31 23.36
CA ASP A 270 -14.30 -27.08 24.27
C ASP A 270 -15.36 -27.89 23.52
N VAL A 271 -16.01 -27.29 22.52
CA VAL A 271 -16.99 -27.98 21.67
C VAL A 271 -16.33 -29.09 20.85
N LEU A 272 -15.14 -28.87 20.30
CA LEU A 272 -14.41 -29.89 19.53
C LEU A 272 -14.00 -31.09 20.39
N VAL A 273 -13.57 -30.84 21.63
CA VAL A 273 -13.29 -31.91 22.61
C VAL A 273 -14.58 -32.64 22.98
N TRP A 274 -15.67 -31.91 23.22
CA TRP A 274 -16.96 -32.48 23.60
C TRP A 274 -17.55 -33.39 22.50
N ILE A 275 -17.39 -33.05 21.22
CA ILE A 275 -17.82 -33.88 20.08
C ILE A 275 -16.88 -35.08 19.84
N GLY A 276 -15.73 -35.14 20.53
CA GLY A 276 -14.73 -36.20 20.37
C GLY A 276 -13.86 -36.08 19.13
N LEU A 277 -13.79 -34.88 18.53
CA LEU A 277 -12.97 -34.59 17.34
C LEU A 277 -11.49 -34.41 17.69
N ILE A 278 -11.19 -33.99 18.93
CA ILE A 278 -9.86 -33.80 19.49
C ILE A 278 -9.84 -34.21 20.96
N ASP A 279 -8.71 -34.72 21.43
CA ASP A 279 -8.52 -35.01 22.87
C ASP A 279 -8.13 -33.75 23.65
N GLU A 280 -8.25 -33.77 24.98
CA GLU A 280 -7.84 -32.64 25.84
C GLU A 280 -6.37 -32.22 25.64
N ALA A 281 -5.48 -33.17 25.31
CA ALA A 281 -4.07 -32.89 25.03
C ALA A 281 -3.84 -32.34 23.60
N GLY A 282 -4.82 -32.46 22.70
CA GLY A 282 -4.75 -32.08 21.28
C GLY A 282 -5.39 -30.72 20.95
N ARG A 283 -5.60 -29.86 21.96
CA ARG A 283 -6.30 -28.57 21.78
C ARG A 283 -5.55 -27.66 20.81
N LEU A 284 -6.27 -27.15 19.81
CA LEU A 284 -5.69 -26.40 18.71
C LEU A 284 -5.31 -24.97 19.14
N VAL A 285 -4.08 -24.55 18.84
CA VAL A 285 -3.62 -23.17 19.03
C VAL A 285 -4.07 -22.33 17.85
N MET A 286 -5.31 -21.83 17.89
CA MET A 286 -5.92 -21.04 16.80
C MET A 286 -5.78 -19.53 16.99
N ILE A 287 -5.25 -19.09 18.14
CA ILE A 287 -4.99 -17.68 18.41
C ILE A 287 -3.65 -17.24 17.80
N ASN A 288 -3.60 -16.01 17.26
CA ASN A 288 -2.40 -15.41 16.65
C ASN A 288 -1.77 -16.23 15.50
N ASN A 289 -2.56 -17.06 14.82
CA ASN A 289 -2.12 -17.84 13.68
C ASN A 289 -2.95 -17.51 12.41
N MET A 290 -2.52 -18.05 11.28
CA MET A 290 -3.19 -17.83 9.99
C MET A 290 -4.65 -18.32 10.01
N THR A 291 -4.90 -19.51 10.56
CA THR A 291 -6.22 -20.14 10.60
C THR A 291 -7.25 -19.28 11.34
N GLY A 292 -6.91 -18.77 12.52
CA GLY A 292 -7.76 -17.90 13.30
C GLY A 292 -8.06 -16.59 12.57
N THR A 293 -7.07 -16.02 11.88
CA THR A 293 -7.29 -14.84 11.04
C THR A 293 -8.24 -15.14 9.89
N ILE A 294 -8.10 -16.26 9.18
CA ILE A 294 -9.01 -16.65 8.09
C ILE A 294 -10.45 -16.75 8.62
N ILE A 295 -10.67 -17.49 9.71
CA ILE A 295 -12.01 -17.72 10.27
C ILE A 295 -12.66 -16.40 10.69
N ALA A 296 -11.95 -15.60 11.50
CA ALA A 296 -12.49 -14.35 12.03
C ALA A 296 -12.75 -13.32 10.91
N MET A 297 -11.81 -13.16 9.97
CA MET A 297 -11.96 -12.22 8.86
C MET A 297 -13.07 -12.65 7.89
N THR A 298 -13.19 -13.95 7.61
CA THR A 298 -14.28 -14.47 6.76
C THR A 298 -15.64 -14.12 7.36
N HIS A 299 -15.85 -14.35 8.66
CA HIS A 299 -17.10 -13.96 9.33
C HIS A 299 -17.34 -12.45 9.31
N ILE A 300 -16.31 -11.64 9.57
CA ILE A 300 -16.43 -10.17 9.61
C ILE A 300 -16.77 -9.59 8.24
N LEU A 301 -16.19 -10.14 7.17
CA LEU A 301 -16.34 -9.64 5.79
C LEU A 301 -17.53 -10.27 5.05
N LEU A 302 -18.08 -11.38 5.54
CA LEU A 302 -19.21 -12.09 4.94
C LEU A 302 -20.39 -11.18 4.56
N PRO A 303 -20.86 -10.25 5.43
CA PRO A 303 -21.98 -9.37 5.09
C PRO A 303 -21.68 -8.44 3.90
N PHE A 304 -20.43 -7.99 3.77
CA PHE A 304 -20.00 -7.14 2.66
C PHE A 304 -19.95 -7.91 1.33
N MET A 305 -19.74 -9.23 1.36
CA MET A 305 -19.85 -10.08 0.17
C MET A 305 -21.32 -10.35 -0.19
N ILE A 306 -22.17 -10.64 0.80
CA ILE A 306 -23.59 -10.98 0.57
C ILE A 306 -24.37 -9.82 -0.03
N LEU A 307 -24.21 -8.60 0.49
CA LEU A 307 -25.01 -7.44 0.09
C LEU A 307 -24.99 -7.14 -1.42
N PRO A 308 -23.82 -6.94 -2.07
CA PRO A 308 -23.77 -6.67 -3.50
C PRO A 308 -24.27 -7.87 -4.32
N LEU A 309 -23.91 -9.10 -3.93
CA LEU A 309 -24.40 -10.32 -4.61
C LEU A 309 -25.92 -10.40 -4.56
N PHE A 310 -26.52 -10.25 -3.39
CA PHE A 310 -27.97 -10.24 -3.21
C PHE A 310 -28.63 -9.14 -4.05
N SER A 311 -28.08 -7.91 -4.02
CA SER A 311 -28.63 -6.79 -4.77
C SER A 311 -28.68 -7.06 -6.27
N VAL A 312 -27.64 -7.68 -6.84
CA VAL A 312 -27.61 -8.02 -8.27
C VAL A 312 -28.53 -9.19 -8.54
N MET A 313 -28.43 -10.27 -7.75
CA MET A 313 -29.22 -11.48 -7.90
C MET A 313 -30.73 -11.24 -7.83
N LYS A 314 -31.18 -10.28 -7.01
CA LYS A 314 -32.60 -9.94 -6.90
C LYS A 314 -33.18 -9.32 -8.19
N THR A 315 -32.34 -8.72 -9.02
CA THR A 315 -32.77 -8.13 -10.30
C THR A 315 -32.98 -9.17 -11.40
N ILE A 316 -32.44 -10.39 -11.23
CA ILE A 316 -32.53 -11.47 -12.22
C ILE A 316 -33.91 -12.11 -12.15
N SER A 317 -34.70 -11.98 -13.23
CA SER A 317 -36.04 -12.57 -13.30
C SER A 317 -35.95 -14.11 -13.29
N PRO A 318 -36.73 -14.80 -12.42
CA PRO A 318 -36.79 -16.27 -12.42
C PRO A 318 -37.26 -16.88 -13.75
N SER A 319 -37.90 -16.08 -14.61
CA SER A 319 -38.36 -16.50 -15.93
C SER A 319 -37.21 -16.90 -16.86
N TYR A 320 -36.03 -16.31 -16.73
CA TYR A 320 -34.88 -16.66 -17.58
C TYR A 320 -34.42 -18.11 -17.36
N VAL A 321 -34.32 -18.52 -16.09
CA VAL A 321 -33.95 -19.90 -15.73
C VAL A 321 -35.05 -20.89 -16.12
N ARG A 322 -36.33 -20.50 -16.00
CA ARG A 322 -37.46 -21.34 -16.46
C ARG A 322 -37.44 -21.53 -17.98
N ALA A 323 -37.18 -20.47 -18.75
CA ALA A 323 -37.10 -20.52 -20.20
C ALA A 323 -35.94 -21.42 -20.69
N ALA A 324 -34.77 -21.33 -20.02
CA ALA A 324 -33.64 -22.21 -20.31
C ALA A 324 -34.00 -23.69 -20.09
N LYS A 325 -34.67 -24.00 -18.96
CA LYS A 325 -35.12 -25.37 -18.66
C LYS A 325 -36.14 -25.89 -19.67
N SER A 326 -37.08 -25.06 -20.13
CA SER A 326 -38.06 -25.47 -21.16
C SER A 326 -37.43 -25.73 -22.53
N MET A 327 -36.27 -25.14 -22.83
CA MET A 327 -35.48 -25.45 -24.02
C MET A 327 -34.57 -26.69 -23.87
N GLY A 328 -34.76 -27.48 -22.80
CA GLY A 328 -34.00 -28.71 -22.56
C GLY A 328 -32.70 -28.54 -21.77
N ALA A 329 -32.41 -27.35 -21.23
CA ALA A 329 -31.23 -27.18 -20.39
C ALA A 329 -31.40 -27.86 -19.02
N THR A 330 -30.39 -28.60 -18.57
CA THR A 330 -30.37 -29.16 -17.20
C THR A 330 -30.31 -28.02 -16.16
N PRO A 331 -30.75 -28.23 -14.91
CA PRO A 331 -30.67 -27.21 -13.86
C PRO A 331 -29.27 -26.62 -13.67
N PHE A 332 -28.23 -27.46 -13.79
CA PHE A 332 -26.84 -27.02 -13.70
C PHE A 332 -26.44 -26.13 -14.89
N THR A 333 -26.78 -26.54 -16.11
CA THR A 333 -26.51 -25.75 -17.32
C THR A 333 -27.25 -24.42 -17.30
N ALA A 334 -28.53 -24.42 -16.90
CA ALA A 334 -29.33 -23.20 -16.78
C ALA A 334 -28.74 -22.24 -15.74
N PHE A 335 -28.26 -22.76 -14.61
CA PHE A 335 -27.58 -21.94 -13.61
C PHE A 335 -26.28 -21.33 -14.16
N TRP A 336 -25.35 -22.15 -14.65
CA TRP A 336 -24.01 -21.68 -15.04
C TRP A 336 -23.97 -20.83 -16.31
N ARG A 337 -24.93 -20.98 -17.23
CA ARG A 337 -24.96 -20.22 -18.49
C ARG A 337 -25.90 -19.02 -18.48
N VAL A 338 -26.90 -18.99 -17.60
CA VAL A 338 -27.95 -17.95 -17.62
C VAL A 338 -28.02 -17.17 -16.30
N TYR A 339 -27.73 -17.79 -15.16
CA TYR A 339 -27.83 -17.14 -13.86
C TYR A 339 -26.48 -16.67 -13.30
N PHE A 340 -25.41 -17.44 -13.51
CA PHE A 340 -24.08 -17.16 -12.98
C PHE A 340 -23.30 -16.05 -13.70
N PRO A 341 -23.29 -15.98 -15.06
CA PRO A 341 -22.66 -14.89 -15.81
C PRO A 341 -23.46 -13.60 -15.67
#